data_AF-A0A9X8VL22-F1
#
_entry.id   AF-A0A9X8VL22-F1
#
_cell.length_a   1.000
_cell.length_b   1.000
_cell.length_c   1.000
_cell.angle_alpha   90.00
_cell.angle_beta   90.00
_cell.angle_gamma   90.00
#
_symmetry.space_group_name_H-M   'P 1'
#
loop_
_entity.id
_entity.type
_entity.pdbx_description
1 polymer ?
#
loop_
_entity_poly.entity_id
_entity_poly.type
_entity_poly.pdbx_seq_one_letter_code
_entity_poly.pdbx_strand_id
1 'polypeptide(L)' 'VEIYLTDVQAHVEPCIALFKRYVGDHRPAGSLIGVTGLASPEQLVEISAIAHLN' A
#
# COMPACT_ATOMS: atom_id res chain seq x y z
N VAL A 1 5.81 -6.00 1.24
CA VAL A 1 5.30 -4.77 0.61
C VAL A 1 4.53 -4.09 1.69
N GLU A 2 5.00 -2.92 2.10
CA GLU A 2 4.38 -2.15 3.17
C GLU A 2 3.61 -1.00 2.54
N ILE A 3 2.32 -0.91 2.86
CA ILE A 3 1.41 0.12 2.37
C ILE A 3 0.98 0.96 3.57
N TYR A 4 1.19 2.26 3.50
CA TYR A 4 0.84 3.22 4.55
C TYR A 4 -0.26 4.15 4.05
N LEU A 5 -1.39 4.22 4.76
CA LEU A 5 -2.54 5.07 4.42
C LEU A 5 -2.80 6.12 5.50
N THR A 6 -3.11 7.35 5.08
CA THR A 6 -3.46 8.45 6.00
C THR A 6 -4.94 8.43 6.42
N ASP A 7 -5.84 7.93 5.56
CA ASP A 7 -7.24 7.66 5.88
C ASP A 7 -7.61 6.23 5.48
N VAL A 8 -7.50 5.31 6.44
CA VAL A 8 -7.78 3.88 6.24
C VAL A 8 -9.27 3.64 5.98
N GLN A 9 -10.16 4.35 6.67
CA GLN A 9 -11.60 4.13 6.55
C GLN A 9 -12.08 4.48 5.15
N ALA A 10 -11.57 5.56 4.56
CA ALA A 10 -11.93 5.94 3.20
C ALA A 10 -11.27 5.08 2.11
N HIS A 11 -10.05 4.55 2.34
CA HIS A 11 -9.23 4.03 1.24
C HIS A 11 -8.77 2.57 1.33
N VAL A 12 -9.04 1.84 2.43
CA VAL A 12 -8.54 0.46 2.59
C VAL A 12 -9.04 -0.49 1.50
N GLU A 13 -10.34 -0.45 1.20
CA GLU A 13 -10.95 -1.32 0.18
C GLU A 13 -10.43 -1.04 -1.24
N PRO A 14 -10.48 0.20 -1.76
CA PRO A 14 -9.96 0.48 -3.11
C PRO A 14 -8.44 0.25 -3.19
N CYS A 15 -7.69 0.51 -2.12
CA CYS A 15 -6.24 0.23 -2.10
C CYS A 15 -5.94 -1.26 -2.24
N ILE A 16 -6.61 -2.12 -1.45
CA ILE A 16 -6.44 -3.59 -1.55
C ILE A 16 -6.87 -4.10 -2.92
N ALA A 17 -7.98 -3.60 -3.47
CA ALA A 17 -8.45 -4.01 -4.79
C ALA A 17 -7.45 -3.66 -5.90
N LEU A 18 -6.93 -2.42 -5.89
CA LEU A 18 -5.90 -1.97 -6.84
C LEU A 18 -4.59 -2.76 -6.67
N PHE A 19 -4.15 -2.98 -5.43
CA PHE A 19 -2.94 -3.74 -5.15
C PHE A 19 -3.03 -5.17 -5.67
N LYS A 20 -4.13 -5.89 -5.36
CA LYS A 20 -4.36 -7.26 -5.86
C LYS A 20 -4.36 -7.32 -7.39
N ARG A 21 -5.00 -6.35 -8.03
CA ARG A 21 -5.01 -6.25 -9.50
C ARG A 21 -3.62 -6.02 -10.06
N TYR A 22 -2.80 -5.19 -9.42
CA TYR A 22 -1.44 -4.88 -9.86
C TYR A 22 -0.50 -6.08 -9.71
N VAL A 23 -0.53 -6.78 -8.57
CA VAL A 23 0.37 -7.91 -8.32
C VAL A 23 -0.05 -9.18 -9.08
N GLY A 24 -1.31 -9.29 -9.49
CA GLY A 24 -1.80 -10.46 -10.23
C GLY A 24 -1.57 -11.75 -9.45
N ASP A 25 -0.88 -12.71 -10.07
CA ASP A 25 -0.53 -13.98 -9.43
C ASP A 25 0.71 -13.90 -8.52
N HIS A 26 1.45 -12.78 -8.55
CA HIS A 26 2.51 -12.55 -7.58
C HIS A 26 1.89 -12.41 -6.19
N ARG A 27 2.38 -13.21 -5.23
CA ARG A 27 1.92 -13.20 -3.84
C ARG A 27 3.01 -12.66 -2.91
N PRO A 28 3.39 -11.37 -3.02
CA PRO A 28 4.35 -10.80 -2.09
C PRO A 28 3.76 -10.81 -0.68
N ALA A 29 4.59 -11.06 0.33
CA ALA A 29 4.23 -10.74 1.70
C ALA A 29 3.98 -9.23 1.82
N GLY A 30 3.02 -8.80 2.63
CA GLY A 30 2.79 -7.38 2.84
C GLY A 30 1.83 -7.05 3.96
N SER A 31 1.93 -5.81 4.43
CA SER A 31 1.07 -5.20 5.44
C SER A 31 0.46 -3.91 4.90
N LEU A 32 -0.74 -3.60 5.37
CA LEU A 32 -1.37 -2.29 5.19
C LEU A 32 -1.64 -1.68 6.55
N ILE A 33 -1.13 -0.48 6.79
CA ILE A 33 -1.10 0.15 8.11
C ILE A 33 -1.62 1.60 7.98
N GLY A 34 -2.44 2.02 8.94
CA GLY A 34 -2.84 3.42 9.08
C GLY A 34 -1.73 4.24 9.74
N VAL A 35 -1.43 5.42 9.19
CA VAL A 35 -0.44 6.37 9.72
C VAL A 35 -1.08 7.75 9.91
N THR A 36 -0.52 8.55 10.81
CA THR A 36 -1.05 9.89 11.13
C THR A 36 -0.67 10.95 10.10
N GLY A 37 0.31 10.68 9.24
CA GLY A 37 0.80 11.58 8.19
C GLY A 37 1.93 10.95 7.38
N LEU A 38 2.22 11.57 6.23
CA LEU A 38 3.29 11.18 5.30
C LEU A 38 4.18 12.40 5.00
N ALA A 39 5.19 12.24 4.15
CA ALA A 39 6.17 13.29 3.85
C ALA A 39 5.55 14.57 3.24
N SER A 40 4.44 14.45 2.50
CA SER A 40 3.64 15.56 2.00
C SER A 40 2.20 15.45 2.53
N PRO A 41 1.57 16.56 2.95
CA PRO A 41 0.22 16.56 3.49
C PRO A 41 -0.85 16.18 2.45
N GLU A 42 -0.57 16.35 1.15
CA GLU A 42 -1.45 15.93 0.07
C GLU A 42 -1.36 14.43 -0.25
N GLN A 43 -0.34 13.73 0.28
CA GLN A 43 -0.10 12.32 0.00
C GLN A 43 -1.10 11.43 0.75
N LEU A 44 -1.83 10.60 0.00
CA LEU A 44 -2.85 9.68 0.54
C LEU A 44 -2.29 8.29 0.88
N VAL A 45 -1.21 7.90 0.21
CA VAL A 45 -0.60 6.57 0.32
C VAL A 45 0.91 6.63 0.11
N GLU A 46 1.66 5.81 0.84
CA GLU A 46 3.06 5.49 0.57
C GLU A 46 3.23 3.97 0.46
N ILE A 47 4.09 3.50 -0.44
CA ILE A 47 4.36 2.08 -0.63
C ILE A 47 5.85 1.82 -0.66
N SER A 48 6.31 0.88 0.18
CA SER A 48 7.68 0.36 0.17
C SER A 48 7.70 -1.11 -0.23
N ALA A 49 8.65 -1.50 -1.07
CA ALA A 49 8.79 -2.86 -1.57
C ALA A 49 10.25 -3.25 -1.71
N ILE A 50 10.53 -4.53 -1.46
CA ILE A 50 11.80 -5.18 -1.77
C ILE A 50 11.51 -6.24 -2.83
N ALA A 51 12.26 -6.21 -3.92
CA ALA A 51 12.18 -7.20 -4.99
C ALA A 51 13.49 -7.99 -5.05
N HIS A 52 13.37 -9.30 -5.26
CA HIS A 52 14.49 -10.17 -5.60
C HIS A 52 14.41 -10.48 -7.10
N LEU A 53 15.48 -10.18 -7.83
CA LEU A 53 15.60 -10.48 -9.26
C LEU A 53 16.51 -11.68 -9.43
N ASN A 54 16.11 -12.63 -10.29
CA ASN A 54 16.92 -13.78 -10.68
C ASN A 54 17.72 -13.46 -11.93
#